data_AF-A0A554GDC9-F1
#
_entry.id   AF-A0A554GDC9-F1
#
_cell.length_a   1.000
_cell.length_b   1.000
_cell.length_c   1.000
_cell.angle_alpha   90.00
_cell.angle_beta   90.00
_cell.angle_gamma   90.00
#
_symmetry.space_group_name_H-M   'P 1'
#
loop_
_entity.id
_entity.type
_entity.pdbx_description
1 polymer ?
#
loop_
_entity_poly.entity_id
_entity_poly.type
_entity_poly.pdbx_seq_one_letter_code
_entity_poly.pdbx_strand_id
1 'polypeptide(L)'
;MHWHLHLKSAALAAVLFAMFGLTGPDAHAQQCEPKPSDPVKPTNDQLSDTRLLRRIVLGLTGTTPTVEQYEAMGAAATPEARATLLRAALDEALASPKFYERMLRFGHEWIAVGAYTTGANGDAYQGDMSGHLHRCDDGSLHPGAYYSVSEFLSSQDPRNQCADKDGTGAPAVPEVRSVEPWWAPGTTVQVLGKAGSDVKQVTDSSTGKVYDCGVASGGYYDPAIPRGCGCGPNLVWCSPLVGLNSTGTSSLSGQRRHPYEEPARLFAHLAWYDRPLSDLVVGNYSVGTNWLRALYVRFGRQMGSSVVDANTTWWRPDADSAPRDPLHPNPNDPQAWREFVVEDLEPFHLSLTNDKSRSGSLERTYRFDPRTTTEPAKGLPTAGVLTMMGAMSSFPRERVRAARFLEIFACQNFSPPPADVHFPPLEIDPATGGTCLHCHKTLDPAAISFKRWDFTPFPSYYVPWPFIGGVGNQRITKDWLSGQYPHTGNAPGLRWRNAFVPNTMLTPITPEELKANPESVLLDTMPESYTLLGVNGDGTMGPLGFGKLLVRSGEFDRCAARRLYAMFVGRDLNPATEKGFIDKLGREFAARERKLRPFIRYLFEQSELRRGL
;
A
#
# COMPACT_ATOMS: atom_id res chain seq x y z
N MET A 1 1.61 18.51 67.50
CA MET A 1 2.70 19.47 67.76
C MET A 1 2.77 20.42 66.57
N HIS A 2 2.74 21.71 66.88
CA HIS A 2 2.37 22.81 66.00
C HIS A 2 3.42 23.19 64.94
N TRP A 3 2.91 23.64 63.80
CA TRP A 3 3.52 24.57 62.85
C TRP A 3 4.19 25.78 63.51
N HIS A 4 5.25 26.33 62.89
CA HIS A 4 5.33 27.76 62.60
C HIS A 4 6.18 28.06 61.35
N LEU A 5 5.61 28.94 60.53
CA LEU A 5 6.22 29.63 59.39
C LEU A 5 7.22 30.72 59.83
N HIS A 6 8.11 31.14 58.91
CA HIS A 6 8.12 32.47 58.26
C HIS A 6 9.49 33.18 58.12
N LEU A 7 9.62 33.83 56.93
CA LEU A 7 10.32 35.11 56.64
C LEU A 7 11.85 35.04 56.53
N LYS A 8 12.58 35.77 55.67
CA LYS A 8 12.39 36.61 54.46
C LYS A 8 13.74 37.35 54.33
N SER A 9 14.25 37.53 53.11
CA SER A 9 15.05 38.70 52.68
C SER A 9 16.37 39.04 53.40
N ALA A 10 17.49 38.87 52.69
CA ALA A 10 18.63 39.79 52.80
C ALA A 10 19.33 39.91 51.44
N ALA A 11 19.11 41.05 50.79
CA ALA A 11 19.93 41.55 49.70
C ALA A 11 20.87 42.64 50.26
N LEU A 12 22.02 42.80 49.60
CA LEU A 12 22.99 43.90 49.61
C LEU A 12 24.23 43.86 50.53
N ALA A 13 25.34 44.21 49.86
CA ALA A 13 26.66 44.68 50.31
C ALA A 13 27.74 43.58 50.57
N ALA A 14 28.95 43.63 50.02
CA ALA A 14 29.69 44.77 49.47
C ALA A 14 30.72 44.36 48.39
N VAL A 15 30.89 45.31 47.47
CA VAL A 15 31.93 45.46 46.46
C VAL A 15 33.32 45.51 47.11
N LEU A 16 34.23 44.62 46.69
CA LEU A 16 35.68 44.81 46.66
C LEU A 16 36.31 43.54 46.08
N PHE A 17 36.67 43.57 44.79
CA PHE A 17 37.88 42.95 44.22
C PHE A 17 37.86 43.19 42.71
N ALA A 18 38.24 44.41 42.33
CA ALA A 18 38.78 44.68 41.02
C ALA A 18 40.26 44.27 41.01
N MET A 19 40.69 43.80 39.83
CA MET A 19 42.07 43.49 39.45
C MET A 19 42.68 42.22 40.06
N PHE A 20 42.55 41.10 39.35
CA PHE A 20 43.69 40.26 38.94
C PHE A 20 43.25 39.41 37.75
N GLY A 21 43.84 39.69 36.59
CA GLY A 21 43.76 38.80 35.44
C GLY A 21 44.49 37.51 35.76
N LEU A 22 43.79 36.38 35.63
CA LEU A 22 44.39 35.06 35.54
C LEU A 22 43.88 34.42 34.25
N THR A 23 44.71 34.51 33.23
CA THR A 23 44.74 33.64 32.06
C THR A 23 44.91 32.20 32.53
N GLY A 24 43.79 31.47 32.65
CA GLY A 24 43.80 30.02 32.75
C GLY A 24 43.95 29.43 31.34
N PRO A 25 44.83 28.43 31.12
CA PRO A 25 45.09 27.90 29.80
C PRO A 25 43.83 27.19 29.28
N ASP A 26 43.34 27.66 28.14
CA ASP A 26 42.41 26.92 27.31
C ASP A 26 42.98 25.52 27.05
N ALA A 27 42.28 24.50 27.53
CA ALA A 27 42.46 23.13 27.08
C ALA A 27 41.93 23.05 25.64
N HIS A 28 42.69 23.63 24.70
CA HIS A 28 42.56 23.35 23.29
C HIS A 28 42.82 21.87 23.11
N ALA A 29 41.75 21.09 22.93
CA ALA A 29 41.85 19.81 22.26
C ALA A 29 42.62 20.09 20.96
N GLN A 30 43.84 19.60 20.91
CA GLN A 30 44.74 19.74 19.79
C GLN A 30 44.03 19.13 18.59
N GLN A 31 43.41 19.98 17.76
CA GLN A 31 42.94 19.62 16.45
C GLN A 31 44.18 19.18 15.69
N CYS A 32 44.43 17.87 15.66
CA CYS A 32 45.32 17.30 14.67
C CYS A 32 44.69 17.64 13.32
N GLU A 33 45.23 18.68 12.67
CA GLU A 33 44.95 18.90 11.25
C GLU A 33 45.18 17.56 10.54
N PRO A 34 44.21 17.06 9.75
CA PRO A 34 44.44 15.87 8.97
C PRO A 34 45.62 16.17 8.06
N LYS A 35 46.71 15.42 8.25
CA LYS A 35 47.85 15.45 7.33
C LYS A 35 47.27 15.34 5.91
N PRO A 36 47.61 16.24 4.97
CA PRO A 36 47.13 16.13 3.59
C PRO A 36 47.45 14.71 3.12
N SER A 37 46.41 13.91 2.87
CA SER A 37 46.62 12.58 2.30
C SER A 37 47.34 12.79 0.98
N ASP A 38 48.44 12.06 0.76
CA ASP A 38 49.07 12.01 -0.55
C ASP A 38 47.98 11.80 -1.61
N PRO A 39 48.02 12.51 -2.76
CA PRO A 39 47.03 12.36 -3.80
C PRO A 39 46.98 10.88 -4.19
N VAL A 40 45.92 10.20 -3.78
CA VAL A 40 45.69 8.80 -4.11
C VAL A 40 45.69 8.74 -5.63
N LYS A 41 46.74 8.13 -6.19
CA LYS A 41 46.83 7.87 -7.62
C LYS A 41 45.56 7.09 -7.96
N PRO A 42 44.66 7.60 -8.81
CA PRO A 42 43.40 6.93 -9.09
C PRO A 42 43.74 5.52 -9.55
N THR A 43 43.29 4.52 -8.79
CA THR A 43 43.42 3.12 -9.18
C THR A 43 42.83 2.98 -10.57
N ASN A 44 43.56 2.36 -11.50
CA ASN A 44 43.03 2.02 -12.80
C ASN A 44 42.06 0.83 -12.63
N ASP A 45 40.91 1.13 -12.05
CA ASP A 45 39.84 0.21 -11.71
C ASP A 45 38.78 0.14 -12.82
N GLN A 46 39.09 0.63 -14.02
CA GLN A 46 38.13 0.60 -15.11
C GLN A 46 37.78 -0.83 -15.54
N LEU A 47 36.48 -1.08 -15.66
CA LEU A 47 35.94 -2.31 -16.22
C LEU A 47 36.26 -2.40 -17.71
N SER A 48 36.58 -3.60 -18.19
CA SER A 48 36.59 -3.88 -19.62
C SER A 48 35.19 -3.70 -20.21
N ASP A 49 35.11 -3.38 -21.50
CA ASP A 49 33.83 -3.23 -22.21
C ASP A 49 32.96 -4.50 -22.13
N THR A 50 33.58 -5.69 -22.08
CA THR A 50 32.88 -6.97 -21.88
C THR A 50 32.29 -7.11 -20.46
N ARG A 51 32.95 -6.57 -19.43
CA ARG A 51 32.41 -6.51 -18.06
C ARG A 51 31.29 -5.49 -17.95
N LEU A 52 31.39 -4.36 -18.66
CA LEU A 52 30.31 -3.38 -18.77
C LEU A 52 29.07 -3.96 -19.46
N LEU A 53 29.25 -4.64 -20.59
CA LEU A 53 28.16 -5.36 -21.28
C LEU A 53 27.46 -6.33 -20.32
N ARG A 54 28.24 -7.13 -19.58
CA ARG A 54 27.69 -8.05 -18.57
C ARG A 54 26.91 -7.32 -17.49
N ARG A 55 27.41 -6.20 -16.97
CA ARG A 55 26.71 -5.40 -15.94
C ARG A 55 25.37 -4.87 -16.47
N ILE A 56 25.33 -4.37 -17.70
CA ILE A 56 24.10 -3.87 -18.34
C ILE A 56 23.06 -4.99 -18.46
N VAL A 57 23.42 -6.08 -19.14
CA VAL A 57 22.46 -7.16 -19.44
C VAL A 57 22.02 -7.86 -18.15
N LEU A 58 22.94 -8.18 -17.24
CA LEU A 58 22.59 -8.84 -15.97
C LEU A 58 21.77 -7.93 -15.06
N GLY A 59 22.15 -6.66 -14.93
CA GLY A 59 21.47 -5.70 -14.06
C GLY A 59 20.03 -5.44 -14.51
N LEU A 60 19.82 -5.30 -15.83
CA LEU A 60 18.54 -4.89 -16.40
C LEU A 60 17.64 -6.04 -16.83
N THR A 61 18.18 -7.21 -17.17
CA THR A 61 17.37 -8.36 -17.66
C THR A 61 17.46 -9.59 -16.74
N GLY A 62 18.44 -9.63 -15.83
CA GLY A 62 18.72 -10.82 -15.02
C GLY A 62 19.36 -11.97 -15.81
N THR A 63 19.78 -11.75 -17.06
CA THR A 63 20.42 -12.76 -17.91
C THR A 63 21.87 -12.38 -18.25
N THR A 64 22.66 -13.35 -18.71
CA THR A 64 24.02 -13.08 -19.20
C THR A 64 23.99 -12.63 -20.66
N PRO A 65 24.97 -11.81 -21.12
CA PRO A 65 25.11 -11.52 -22.54
C PRO A 65 25.25 -12.80 -23.37
N THR A 66 24.75 -12.78 -24.61
CA THR A 66 24.88 -13.91 -25.53
C THR A 66 26.31 -14.01 -26.06
N VAL A 67 26.64 -15.14 -26.68
CA VAL A 67 27.95 -15.35 -27.31
C VAL A 67 28.17 -14.33 -28.42
N GLU A 68 27.14 -14.08 -29.24
CA GLU A 68 27.18 -13.13 -30.36
C GLU A 68 27.43 -11.70 -29.88
N GLN A 69 26.87 -11.31 -28.72
CA GLN A 69 27.12 -10.00 -28.13
C GLN A 69 28.59 -9.85 -27.66
N TYR A 70 29.18 -10.92 -27.12
CA TYR A 70 30.60 -10.94 -26.76
C TYR A 70 31.51 -10.91 -28.00
N GLU A 71 31.18 -11.67 -29.04
CA GLU A 71 31.92 -11.68 -30.30
C GLU A 71 31.87 -10.32 -30.99
N ALA A 72 30.70 -9.67 -31.03
CA ALA A 72 30.55 -8.32 -31.56
C ALA A 72 31.41 -7.30 -30.79
N MET A 73 31.47 -7.43 -29.45
CA MET A 73 32.33 -6.59 -28.62
C MET A 73 33.82 -6.81 -28.89
N GLY A 74 34.23 -8.06 -29.13
CA GLY A 74 35.61 -8.42 -29.48
C GLY A 74 36.01 -7.99 -30.90
N ALA A 75 35.08 -8.03 -31.85
CA ALA A 75 35.29 -7.63 -33.24
C ALA A 75 35.34 -6.10 -33.44
N ALA A 76 34.76 -5.33 -32.51
CA ALA A 76 34.76 -3.87 -32.57
C ALA A 76 36.16 -3.29 -32.34
N ALA A 77 36.79 -2.80 -33.42
CA ALA A 77 38.17 -2.33 -33.42
C ALA A 77 38.42 -1.07 -32.58
N THR A 78 37.44 -0.16 -32.49
CA THR A 78 37.62 1.14 -31.83
C THR A 78 36.84 1.26 -30.51
N PRO A 79 37.31 2.06 -29.54
CA PRO A 79 36.56 2.38 -28.33
C PRO A 79 35.16 2.97 -28.63
N GLU A 80 35.01 3.76 -29.69
CA GLU A 80 33.76 4.39 -30.09
C GLU A 80 32.75 3.35 -30.60
N ALA A 81 33.22 2.34 -31.35
CA ALA A 81 32.39 1.23 -31.79
C ALA A 81 31.89 0.40 -30.60
N ARG A 82 32.77 0.10 -29.63
CA ARG A 82 32.39 -0.60 -28.40
C ARG A 82 31.42 0.20 -27.54
N ALA A 83 31.62 1.52 -27.41
CA ALA A 83 30.68 2.40 -26.72
C ALA A 83 29.31 2.43 -27.40
N THR A 84 29.26 2.36 -28.74
CA THR A 84 28.00 2.25 -29.50
C THR A 84 27.28 0.93 -29.22
N LEU A 85 28.02 -0.19 -29.20
CA LEU A 85 27.46 -1.49 -28.83
C LEU A 85 26.90 -1.50 -27.39
N LEU A 86 27.59 -0.88 -26.43
CA LEU A 86 27.10 -0.78 -25.06
C LEU A 86 25.80 0.05 -24.95
N ARG A 87 25.69 1.14 -25.69
CA ARG A 87 24.44 1.94 -25.74
C ARG A 87 23.29 1.15 -26.38
N ALA A 88 23.56 0.45 -27.49
CA ALA A 88 22.57 -0.40 -28.13
C ALA A 88 22.10 -1.54 -27.19
N ALA A 89 23.02 -2.17 -26.46
CA ALA A 89 22.69 -3.19 -25.48
C ALA A 89 21.85 -2.63 -24.31
N LEU A 90 22.13 -1.39 -23.88
CA LEU A 90 21.29 -0.69 -22.89
C LEU A 90 19.87 -0.45 -23.43
N ASP A 91 19.75 0.04 -24.66
CA ASP A 91 18.46 0.29 -25.31
C ASP A 91 17.62 -0.99 -25.47
N GLU A 92 18.25 -2.04 -25.99
CA GLU A 92 17.64 -3.36 -26.17
C GLU A 92 17.19 -3.95 -24.83
N ALA A 93 18.04 -3.87 -23.80
CA ALA A 93 17.70 -4.34 -22.47
C ALA A 93 16.48 -3.60 -21.89
N LEU A 94 16.44 -2.26 -21.98
CA LEU A 94 15.33 -1.45 -21.47
C LEU A 94 14.01 -1.66 -22.23
N ALA A 95 14.08 -2.10 -23.49
CA ALA A 95 12.93 -2.42 -24.33
C ALA A 95 12.49 -3.90 -24.23
N SER A 96 13.25 -4.76 -23.55
CA SER A 96 12.94 -6.19 -23.42
C SER A 96 11.89 -6.45 -22.34
N PRO A 97 10.91 -7.37 -22.53
CA PRO A 97 10.05 -7.83 -21.45
C PRO A 97 10.81 -8.37 -20.22
N LYS A 98 12.06 -8.82 -20.40
CA LYS A 98 12.94 -9.20 -19.28
C LYS A 98 13.28 -8.05 -18.36
N PHE A 99 13.29 -6.81 -18.85
CA PHE A 99 13.40 -5.64 -17.99
C PHE A 99 12.16 -5.45 -17.10
N TYR A 100 10.96 -5.67 -17.63
CA TYR A 100 9.75 -5.68 -16.79
C TYR A 100 9.83 -6.77 -15.71
N GLU A 101 10.23 -8.01 -16.05
CA GLU A 101 10.43 -9.09 -15.07
C GLU A 101 11.47 -8.72 -13.99
N ARG A 102 12.57 -8.08 -14.40
CA ARG A 102 13.62 -7.63 -13.48
C ARG A 102 13.12 -6.53 -12.54
N MET A 103 12.38 -5.56 -13.06
CA MET A 103 11.76 -4.51 -12.25
C MET A 103 10.69 -5.07 -11.31
N LEU A 104 9.92 -6.07 -11.74
CA LEU A 104 8.95 -6.75 -10.88
C LEU A 104 9.65 -7.41 -9.68
N ARG A 105 10.72 -8.17 -9.92
CA ARG A 105 11.51 -8.79 -8.84
C ARG A 105 12.09 -7.74 -7.89
N PHE A 106 12.68 -6.67 -8.45
CA PHE A 106 13.21 -5.59 -7.63
C PHE A 106 12.10 -4.88 -6.84
N GLY A 107 10.90 -4.74 -7.42
CA GLY A 107 9.71 -4.25 -6.74
C GLY A 107 9.30 -5.13 -5.55
N HIS A 108 9.39 -6.46 -5.67
CA HIS A 108 9.17 -7.37 -4.53
C HIS A 108 10.22 -7.20 -3.42
N GLU A 109 11.47 -6.98 -3.79
CA GLU A 109 12.58 -6.78 -2.84
C GLU A 109 12.47 -5.41 -2.13
N TRP A 110 12.20 -4.35 -2.87
CA TRP A 110 12.11 -2.98 -2.33
C TRP A 110 10.80 -2.77 -1.57
N ILE A 111 9.67 -3.13 -2.18
CA ILE A 111 8.32 -2.90 -1.64
C ILE A 111 7.80 -4.24 -1.11
N ALA A 112 8.51 -4.78 -0.12
CA ALA A 112 8.19 -6.07 0.49
C ALA A 112 6.88 -5.97 1.29
N VAL A 113 5.79 -6.42 0.67
CA VAL A 113 4.45 -6.51 1.27
C VAL A 113 4.13 -7.99 1.50
N GLY A 114 4.00 -8.37 2.77
CA GLY A 114 3.79 -9.77 3.19
C GLY A 114 2.32 -10.19 3.18
N ALA A 115 2.05 -11.49 3.28
CA ALA A 115 0.69 -11.94 3.59
C ALA A 115 0.27 -11.45 4.98
N TYR A 116 -0.97 -10.99 5.12
CA TYR A 116 -1.49 -10.55 6.41
C TYR A 116 -2.18 -11.69 7.14
N THR A 117 -1.67 -12.05 8.31
CA THR A 117 -2.31 -12.95 9.28
C THR A 117 -2.56 -12.14 10.55
N THR A 118 -3.82 -11.89 10.90
CA THR A 118 -4.29 -11.00 11.99
C THR A 118 -3.87 -11.40 13.42
N GLY A 119 -2.89 -12.29 13.60
CA GLY A 119 -2.69 -12.96 14.89
C GLY A 119 -3.84 -13.92 15.26
N ALA A 120 -4.81 -14.12 14.36
CA ALA A 120 -5.75 -15.23 14.42
C ALA A 120 -5.04 -16.52 13.98
N ASN A 121 -5.30 -17.62 14.69
CA ASN A 121 -4.86 -18.95 14.29
C ASN A 121 -5.40 -19.29 12.89
N GLY A 122 -4.51 -19.47 11.92
CA GLY A 122 -4.82 -19.92 10.56
C GLY A 122 -5.24 -18.79 9.61
N ASP A 123 -4.39 -18.48 8.62
CA ASP A 123 -4.74 -18.01 7.27
C ASP A 123 -5.79 -16.88 7.08
N ALA A 124 -6.05 -16.05 8.09
CA ALA A 124 -7.33 -15.35 8.19
C ALA A 124 -7.70 -14.39 7.06
N TYR A 125 -6.82 -13.71 6.31
CA TYR A 125 -7.29 -12.93 5.16
C TYR A 125 -7.52 -13.84 3.94
N GLN A 126 -8.81 -14.05 3.59
CA GLN A 126 -9.23 -14.86 2.44
C GLN A 126 -8.83 -14.26 1.09
N GLY A 127 -8.61 -12.94 1.04
CA GLY A 127 -8.27 -12.28 -0.22
C GLY A 127 -9.47 -11.97 -1.11
N ASP A 128 -10.69 -12.19 -0.62
CA ASP A 128 -11.93 -11.86 -1.30
C ASP A 128 -13.00 -11.34 -0.31
N MET A 129 -13.99 -10.62 -0.85
CA MET A 129 -15.15 -10.07 -0.13
C MET A 129 -16.45 -10.37 -0.91
N SER A 130 -16.48 -11.55 -1.55
CA SER A 130 -17.51 -11.98 -2.49
C SER A 130 -18.29 -13.17 -1.95
N GLY A 131 -19.54 -13.35 -2.36
CA GLY A 131 -20.18 -14.66 -2.16
C GLY A 131 -19.45 -15.74 -2.97
N HIS A 132 -19.31 -16.95 -2.43
CA HIS A 132 -18.67 -18.04 -3.16
C HIS A 132 -19.66 -18.80 -4.05
N LEU A 133 -19.23 -19.11 -5.27
CA LEU A 133 -19.91 -19.97 -6.23
C LEU A 133 -19.17 -21.29 -6.38
N HIS A 134 -19.87 -22.37 -6.09
CA HIS A 134 -19.37 -23.73 -6.27
C HIS A 134 -19.72 -24.23 -7.66
N ARG A 135 -18.98 -25.23 -8.13
CA ARG A 135 -19.16 -25.83 -9.45
C ARG A 135 -19.68 -27.26 -9.31
N CYS A 136 -20.70 -27.60 -10.10
CA CYS A 136 -21.23 -28.96 -10.16
C CYS A 136 -20.23 -29.91 -10.86
N ASP A 137 -20.09 -31.12 -10.31
CA ASP A 137 -19.21 -32.15 -10.84
C ASP A 137 -19.67 -32.63 -12.23
N ASP A 138 -18.72 -33.15 -13.03
CA ASP A 138 -18.96 -33.62 -14.40
C ASP A 138 -19.99 -34.76 -14.48
N GLY A 139 -20.21 -35.51 -13.39
CA GLY A 139 -21.19 -36.60 -13.31
C GLY A 139 -22.59 -36.19 -12.83
N SER A 140 -22.82 -34.90 -12.57
CA SER A 140 -24.10 -34.38 -12.10
C SER A 140 -25.11 -34.17 -13.25
N LEU A 141 -26.35 -33.78 -12.93
CA LEU A 141 -27.35 -33.42 -13.96
C LEU A 141 -27.01 -32.08 -14.65
N HIS A 142 -26.16 -31.26 -14.04
CA HIS A 142 -25.77 -29.94 -14.52
C HIS A 142 -24.24 -29.79 -14.55
N PRO A 143 -23.51 -30.60 -15.34
CA PRO A 143 -22.06 -30.67 -15.28
C PRO A 143 -21.42 -29.30 -15.57
N GLY A 144 -20.55 -28.87 -14.66
CA GLY A 144 -19.81 -27.62 -14.79
C GLY A 144 -20.61 -26.33 -14.52
N ALA A 145 -21.92 -26.41 -14.22
CA ALA A 145 -22.73 -25.26 -13.81
C ALA A 145 -22.32 -24.74 -12.43
N TYR A 146 -22.54 -23.45 -12.18
CA TYR A 146 -22.26 -22.81 -10.89
C TYR A 146 -23.50 -22.72 -10.00
N TYR A 147 -23.33 -22.84 -8.70
CA TYR A 147 -24.42 -22.71 -7.73
C TYR A 147 -23.95 -21.98 -6.46
N SER A 148 -24.88 -21.33 -5.76
CA SER A 148 -24.61 -20.67 -4.48
C SER A 148 -24.74 -21.66 -3.33
N VAL A 149 -23.78 -21.62 -2.40
CA VAL A 149 -23.84 -22.42 -1.16
C VAL A 149 -24.86 -21.91 -0.13
N SER A 150 -25.28 -20.66 -0.26
CA SER A 150 -26.20 -20.02 0.70
C SER A 150 -27.66 -20.03 0.28
N GLU A 151 -27.98 -20.70 -0.85
CA GLU A 151 -29.36 -20.81 -1.32
C GLU A 151 -30.25 -21.56 -0.31
N PHE A 152 -29.71 -22.60 0.32
CA PHE A 152 -30.43 -23.45 1.26
C PHE A 152 -30.10 -23.14 2.73
N LEU A 153 -30.75 -23.86 3.66
CA LEU A 153 -30.38 -23.82 5.08
C LEU A 153 -28.98 -24.43 5.29
N SER A 154 -28.26 -23.99 6.32
CA SER A 154 -26.93 -24.54 6.63
C SER A 154 -26.92 -26.04 6.97
N SER A 155 -28.08 -26.60 7.33
CA SER A 155 -28.28 -28.03 7.57
C SER A 155 -28.58 -28.83 6.29
N GLN A 156 -28.72 -28.16 5.15
CA GLN A 156 -29.12 -28.74 3.87
C GLN A 156 -27.93 -28.78 2.91
N ASP A 157 -27.90 -29.77 2.01
CA ASP A 157 -26.80 -29.93 1.06
C ASP A 157 -27.02 -29.02 -0.18
N PRO A 158 -26.21 -27.96 -0.39
CA PRO A 158 -26.37 -27.09 -1.54
C PRO A 158 -26.10 -27.81 -2.88
N ARG A 159 -25.40 -28.96 -2.87
CA ARG A 159 -25.17 -29.79 -4.07
C ARG A 159 -26.44 -30.43 -4.60
N ASN A 160 -27.53 -30.43 -3.83
CA ASN A 160 -28.83 -30.90 -4.30
C ASN A 160 -29.29 -30.16 -5.57
N GLN A 161 -28.88 -28.90 -5.74
CA GLN A 161 -29.12 -28.14 -6.98
C GLN A 161 -28.56 -28.85 -8.22
N CYS A 162 -27.38 -29.45 -8.12
CA CYS A 162 -26.76 -30.20 -9.22
C CYS A 162 -27.47 -31.53 -9.54
N ALA A 163 -28.43 -31.95 -8.70
CA ALA A 163 -29.14 -33.22 -8.79
C ALA A 163 -30.66 -33.05 -8.91
N ASP A 164 -31.14 -31.87 -9.33
CA ASP A 164 -32.56 -31.52 -9.43
C ASP A 164 -33.33 -31.79 -8.14
N LYS A 165 -32.76 -31.35 -7.01
CA LYS A 165 -33.35 -31.47 -5.68
C LYS A 165 -33.33 -30.14 -4.93
N ASP A 166 -34.32 -29.95 -4.08
CA ASP A 166 -34.34 -28.85 -3.11
C ASP A 166 -33.42 -29.14 -1.91
N GLY A 167 -33.35 -28.19 -0.97
CA GLY A 167 -32.55 -28.36 0.25
C GLY A 167 -32.99 -29.54 1.14
N THR A 168 -34.22 -30.05 1.01
CA THR A 168 -34.70 -31.24 1.74
C THR A 168 -34.38 -32.55 1.01
N GLY A 169 -33.89 -32.48 -0.22
CA GLY A 169 -33.62 -33.62 -1.08
C GLY A 169 -34.82 -34.07 -1.92
N ALA A 170 -35.93 -33.33 -1.87
CA ALA A 170 -37.11 -33.59 -2.69
C ALA A 170 -36.85 -33.15 -4.14
N PRO A 171 -37.42 -33.83 -5.15
CA PRO A 171 -37.25 -33.44 -6.55
C PRO A 171 -37.71 -32.00 -6.80
N ALA A 172 -36.80 -31.16 -7.29
CA ALA A 172 -37.04 -29.78 -7.66
C ALA A 172 -35.97 -29.34 -8.67
N VAL A 173 -36.37 -29.11 -9.92
CA VAL A 173 -35.46 -28.63 -10.97
C VAL A 173 -35.13 -27.16 -10.69
N PRO A 174 -33.85 -26.78 -10.50
CA PRO A 174 -33.46 -25.40 -10.30
C PRO A 174 -33.66 -24.59 -11.58
N GLU A 175 -33.87 -23.29 -11.43
CA GLU A 175 -33.79 -22.38 -12.57
C GLU A 175 -32.36 -22.37 -13.12
N VAL A 176 -32.19 -22.44 -14.44
CA VAL A 176 -30.88 -22.41 -15.10
C VAL A 176 -30.76 -21.12 -15.90
N ARG A 177 -29.72 -20.34 -15.62
CA ARG A 177 -29.44 -19.07 -16.32
C ARG A 177 -28.06 -19.08 -16.94
N SER A 178 -27.98 -18.65 -18.19
CA SER A 178 -26.71 -18.42 -18.90
C SER A 178 -26.24 -16.99 -18.66
N VAL A 179 -25.05 -16.81 -18.09
CA VAL A 179 -24.50 -15.49 -17.72
C VAL A 179 -23.07 -15.37 -18.25
N GLU A 180 -22.70 -14.20 -18.75
CA GLU A 180 -21.29 -13.85 -18.98
C GLU A 180 -20.68 -13.33 -17.67
N PRO A 181 -19.74 -14.07 -17.04
CA PRO A 181 -19.23 -13.69 -15.74
C PRO A 181 -18.04 -12.75 -15.85
N TRP A 182 -17.85 -11.88 -14.84
CA TRP A 182 -16.74 -10.91 -14.81
C TRP A 182 -15.34 -11.53 -14.87
N TRP A 183 -15.17 -12.77 -14.39
CA TRP A 183 -13.87 -13.46 -14.37
C TRP A 183 -13.51 -14.16 -15.69
N ALA A 184 -14.47 -14.34 -16.60
CA ALA A 184 -14.24 -14.98 -17.90
C ALA A 184 -14.95 -14.18 -19.03
N PRO A 185 -14.44 -12.97 -19.35
CA PRO A 185 -15.02 -12.11 -20.38
C PRO A 185 -15.10 -12.82 -21.74
N GLY A 186 -16.18 -12.60 -22.48
CA GLY A 186 -16.43 -13.24 -23.78
C GLY A 186 -16.88 -14.70 -23.71
N THR A 187 -17.08 -15.26 -22.51
CA THR A 187 -17.59 -16.63 -22.32
C THR A 187 -18.90 -16.63 -21.55
N THR A 188 -19.74 -17.66 -21.72
CA THR A 188 -20.96 -17.84 -20.93
C THR A 188 -20.85 -19.07 -20.04
N VAL A 189 -21.39 -18.96 -18.83
CA VAL A 189 -21.49 -20.05 -17.85
C VAL A 189 -22.95 -20.29 -17.48
N GLN A 190 -23.28 -21.54 -17.15
CA GLN A 190 -24.59 -21.86 -16.56
C GLN A 190 -24.54 -21.63 -15.05
N VAL A 191 -25.61 -21.06 -14.51
CA VAL A 191 -25.77 -20.79 -13.08
C VAL A 191 -27.14 -21.31 -12.64
N LEU A 192 -27.16 -22.04 -11.52
CA LEU A 192 -28.34 -22.71 -10.99
C LEU A 192 -29.02 -21.87 -9.91
N GLY A 193 -30.34 -22.01 -9.84
CA GLY A 193 -31.17 -21.47 -8.76
C GLY A 193 -31.12 -19.95 -8.70
N LYS A 194 -31.05 -19.43 -7.47
CA LYS A 194 -31.00 -18.00 -7.20
C LYS A 194 -29.65 -17.38 -7.53
N ALA A 195 -28.59 -18.16 -7.64
CA ALA A 195 -27.26 -17.64 -7.93
C ALA A 195 -27.21 -16.81 -9.23
N GLY A 196 -28.02 -17.14 -10.24
CA GLY A 196 -28.14 -16.36 -11.47
C GLY A 196 -28.99 -15.08 -11.37
N SER A 197 -29.39 -14.66 -10.15
CA SER A 197 -30.29 -13.52 -9.94
C SER A 197 -29.61 -12.20 -9.63
N ASP A 198 -30.25 -11.13 -10.07
CA ASP A 198 -29.88 -9.73 -9.83
C ASP A 198 -30.77 -9.07 -8.76
N VAL A 199 -31.48 -9.87 -7.96
CA VAL A 199 -32.30 -9.41 -6.84
C VAL A 199 -31.40 -8.61 -5.89
N LYS A 200 -31.67 -7.33 -5.75
CA LYS A 200 -30.82 -6.40 -4.97
C LYS A 200 -31.06 -6.47 -3.48
N GLN A 201 -32.27 -6.85 -3.07
CA GLN A 201 -32.66 -6.89 -1.67
C GLN A 201 -33.58 -8.08 -1.42
N VAL A 202 -33.44 -8.65 -0.22
CA VAL A 202 -34.35 -9.68 0.29
C VAL A 202 -34.82 -9.29 1.69
N THR A 203 -36.06 -9.62 2.01
CA THR A 203 -36.61 -9.43 3.35
C THR A 203 -36.64 -10.77 4.06
N ASP A 204 -35.98 -10.85 5.21
CA ASP A 204 -36.10 -12.00 6.09
C ASP A 204 -37.51 -12.05 6.67
N SER A 205 -38.25 -13.10 6.34
CA SER A 205 -39.63 -13.30 6.75
C SER A 205 -39.82 -13.47 8.25
N SER A 206 -38.77 -13.85 8.99
CA SER A 206 -38.80 -14.08 10.44
C SER A 206 -38.50 -12.81 11.25
N THR A 207 -37.61 -11.96 10.74
CA THR A 207 -37.18 -10.74 11.45
C THR A 207 -37.74 -9.45 10.85
N GLY A 208 -38.29 -9.51 9.63
CA GLY A 208 -38.69 -8.34 8.83
C GLY A 208 -37.50 -7.52 8.34
N LYS A 209 -36.26 -7.95 8.59
CA LYS A 209 -35.05 -7.21 8.23
C LYS A 209 -34.81 -7.30 6.73
N VAL A 210 -34.53 -6.15 6.10
CA VAL A 210 -34.11 -6.06 4.71
C VAL A 210 -32.59 -6.23 4.63
N TYR A 211 -32.16 -7.15 3.79
CA TYR A 211 -30.76 -7.41 3.49
C TYR A 211 -30.43 -6.91 2.09
N ASP A 212 -29.26 -6.30 1.95
CA ASP A 212 -28.68 -5.95 0.66
C ASP A 212 -27.92 -7.16 0.10
N CYS A 213 -28.34 -7.64 -1.06
CA CYS A 213 -27.76 -8.81 -1.72
C CYS A 213 -26.36 -8.59 -2.27
N GLY A 214 -25.95 -7.34 -2.47
CA GLY A 214 -24.60 -7.00 -2.84
C GLY A 214 -23.61 -7.05 -1.69
N VAL A 215 -24.05 -7.26 -0.44
CA VAL A 215 -23.19 -7.33 0.75
C VAL A 215 -23.02 -8.79 1.16
N ALA A 216 -21.80 -9.31 1.00
CA ALA A 216 -21.45 -10.64 1.47
C ALA A 216 -21.23 -10.64 3.00
N SER A 217 -21.37 -11.79 3.63
CA SER A 217 -21.13 -12.00 5.06
C SER A 217 -20.71 -13.44 5.35
N GLY A 218 -20.09 -13.65 6.51
CA GLY A 218 -19.77 -14.96 7.08
C GLY A 218 -18.62 -15.69 6.39
N GLY A 219 -18.42 -16.94 6.83
CA GLY A 219 -17.49 -17.92 6.25
C GLY A 219 -16.07 -17.89 6.81
N TYR A 220 -15.67 -18.93 7.57
CA TYR A 220 -14.22 -19.21 7.77
C TYR A 220 -13.56 -19.61 6.45
N TYR A 221 -14.31 -20.30 5.59
CA TYR A 221 -13.87 -20.82 4.30
C TYR A 221 -14.61 -20.20 3.12
N ASP A 222 -15.92 -19.98 3.26
CA ASP A 222 -16.79 -19.58 2.16
C ASP A 222 -17.71 -18.44 2.58
N PRO A 223 -17.39 -17.20 2.22
CA PRO A 223 -18.32 -16.09 2.41
C PRO A 223 -19.58 -16.28 1.57
N ALA A 224 -20.68 -15.81 2.12
CA ALA A 224 -22.01 -16.04 1.60
C ALA A 224 -22.77 -14.74 1.40
N ILE A 225 -23.62 -14.71 0.39
CA ILE A 225 -24.67 -13.70 0.26
C ILE A 225 -25.91 -14.14 1.05
N PRO A 226 -26.76 -13.20 1.53
CA PRO A 226 -27.98 -13.52 2.26
C PRO A 226 -28.88 -14.51 1.50
N ARG A 227 -29.62 -15.36 2.21
CA ARG A 227 -30.51 -16.35 1.57
C ARG A 227 -31.55 -15.64 0.70
N GLY A 228 -31.78 -16.20 -0.49
CA GLY A 228 -32.71 -15.65 -1.48
C GLY A 228 -32.09 -14.61 -2.41
N CYS A 229 -30.88 -14.15 -2.11
CA CYS A 229 -30.09 -13.32 -3.02
C CYS A 229 -29.47 -14.14 -4.14
N GLY A 230 -29.21 -13.47 -5.27
CA GLY A 230 -28.34 -13.99 -6.32
C GLY A 230 -27.01 -13.26 -6.37
N CYS A 231 -26.18 -13.58 -7.36
CA CYS A 231 -24.83 -13.03 -7.49
C CYS A 231 -24.75 -11.70 -8.24
N GLY A 232 -25.88 -11.07 -8.53
CA GLY A 232 -25.93 -9.76 -9.16
C GLY A 232 -25.69 -9.81 -10.67
N PRO A 233 -25.73 -8.64 -11.33
CA PRO A 233 -25.40 -8.51 -12.75
C PRO A 233 -24.02 -9.10 -13.03
N ASN A 234 -23.88 -9.92 -14.08
CA ASN A 234 -22.61 -10.55 -14.49
C ASN A 234 -21.86 -11.28 -13.34
N LEU A 235 -22.60 -11.71 -12.32
CA LEU A 235 -22.11 -12.40 -11.12
C LEU A 235 -21.13 -11.56 -10.26
N VAL A 236 -21.16 -10.22 -10.37
CA VAL A 236 -20.21 -9.30 -9.70
C VAL A 236 -20.25 -9.33 -8.17
N TRP A 237 -21.28 -9.89 -7.55
CA TRP A 237 -21.33 -10.06 -6.09
C TRP A 237 -20.70 -11.35 -5.60
N CYS A 238 -20.34 -12.24 -6.53
CA CYS A 238 -19.77 -13.53 -6.24
C CYS A 238 -18.46 -13.79 -6.98
N SER A 239 -17.73 -14.79 -6.54
CA SER A 239 -16.51 -15.30 -7.16
C SER A 239 -16.59 -16.84 -7.27
N PRO A 240 -15.99 -17.46 -8.30
CA PRO A 240 -15.94 -18.91 -8.45
C PRO A 240 -14.81 -19.51 -7.59
N LEU A 241 -14.78 -19.12 -6.31
CA LEU A 241 -13.80 -19.56 -5.32
C LEU A 241 -14.48 -20.51 -4.34
N VAL A 242 -13.72 -21.49 -3.83
CA VAL A 242 -14.20 -22.47 -2.84
C VAL A 242 -13.11 -22.75 -1.80
N GLY A 243 -13.48 -22.63 -0.53
CA GLY A 243 -12.64 -22.82 0.65
C GLY A 243 -11.29 -22.09 0.61
N LEU A 244 -10.29 -22.62 1.35
CA LEU A 244 -8.88 -22.17 1.23
C LEU A 244 -8.22 -22.65 -0.06
N ASN A 245 -8.92 -23.45 -0.87
CA ASN A 245 -8.46 -23.93 -2.17
C ASN A 245 -8.58 -22.86 -3.27
N SER A 246 -9.00 -21.64 -2.93
CA SER A 246 -8.83 -20.41 -3.73
C SER A 246 -7.35 -20.01 -3.95
N THR A 247 -6.47 -21.00 -4.01
CA THR A 247 -5.02 -20.95 -4.19
C THR A 247 -4.30 -20.12 -3.13
N GLY A 248 -3.28 -20.71 -2.51
CA GLY A 248 -2.55 -20.06 -1.42
C GLY A 248 -1.92 -18.72 -1.81
N THR A 249 -1.32 -18.03 -0.85
CA THR A 249 -0.56 -16.78 -1.04
C THR A 249 0.70 -16.93 -1.91
N SER A 250 0.86 -18.06 -2.59
CA SER A 250 1.97 -18.40 -3.49
C SER A 250 1.54 -18.47 -4.97
N SER A 251 0.24 -18.45 -5.28
CA SER A 251 -0.25 -18.59 -6.66
C SER A 251 -1.05 -17.38 -7.14
N LEU A 252 -0.83 -16.99 -8.38
CA LEU A 252 -1.62 -15.96 -9.08
C LEU A 252 -2.93 -16.48 -9.68
N SER A 253 -3.17 -17.80 -9.64
CA SER A 253 -4.37 -18.41 -10.22
C SER A 253 -5.66 -18.12 -9.44
N GLY A 254 -5.57 -17.60 -8.22
CA GLY A 254 -6.70 -17.16 -7.41
C GLY A 254 -6.43 -15.79 -6.79
N GLN A 255 -7.45 -15.20 -6.16
CA GLN A 255 -7.45 -13.79 -5.80
C GLN A 255 -6.45 -13.42 -4.69
N ARG A 256 -6.16 -14.34 -3.76
CA ARG A 256 -5.42 -14.07 -2.51
C ARG A 256 -4.02 -13.49 -2.71
N ARG A 257 -3.30 -13.88 -3.77
CA ARG A 257 -1.95 -13.34 -4.04
C ARG A 257 -1.98 -11.93 -4.66
N HIS A 258 -3.05 -11.56 -5.36
CA HIS A 258 -3.06 -10.33 -6.17
C HIS A 258 -2.83 -9.05 -5.36
N PRO A 259 -3.46 -8.84 -4.18
CA PRO A 259 -3.22 -7.63 -3.40
C PRO A 259 -1.77 -7.46 -2.94
N TYR A 260 -1.03 -8.57 -2.77
CA TYR A 260 0.38 -8.55 -2.36
C TYR A 260 1.33 -8.37 -3.55
N GLU A 261 0.89 -8.74 -4.74
CA GLU A 261 1.63 -8.53 -5.99
C GLU A 261 1.49 -7.11 -6.51
N GLU A 262 0.37 -6.46 -6.21
CA GLU A 262 0.00 -5.12 -6.70
C GLU A 262 1.12 -4.07 -6.58
N PRO A 263 1.81 -3.88 -5.43
CA PRO A 263 2.83 -2.84 -5.32
C PRO A 263 4.03 -3.06 -6.25
N ALA A 264 4.49 -4.31 -6.37
CA ALA A 264 5.61 -4.66 -7.24
C ALA A 264 5.22 -4.62 -8.72
N ARG A 265 3.97 -4.98 -9.03
CA ARG A 265 3.39 -4.85 -10.37
C ARG A 265 3.26 -3.39 -10.78
N LEU A 266 2.81 -2.52 -9.88
CA LEU A 266 2.79 -1.08 -10.12
C LEU A 266 4.21 -0.57 -10.35
N PHE A 267 5.18 -0.92 -9.50
CA PHE A 267 6.58 -0.53 -9.68
C PHE A 267 7.11 -0.88 -11.09
N ALA A 268 6.95 -2.13 -11.51
CA ALA A 268 7.37 -2.60 -12.83
C ALA A 268 6.63 -1.88 -13.96
N HIS A 269 5.35 -1.61 -13.78
CA HIS A 269 4.52 -0.90 -14.75
C HIS A 269 4.97 0.56 -14.91
N LEU A 270 5.25 1.27 -13.82
CA LEU A 270 5.77 2.64 -13.86
C LEU A 270 7.11 2.69 -14.60
N ALA A 271 7.98 1.71 -14.34
CA ALA A 271 9.27 1.58 -15.01
C ALA A 271 9.12 1.32 -16.53
N TRP A 272 8.16 0.47 -16.91
CA TRP A 272 7.94 0.07 -18.30
C TRP A 272 7.27 1.15 -19.16
N TYR A 273 6.35 1.91 -18.58
CA TYR A 273 5.60 2.98 -19.25
C TYR A 273 6.16 4.38 -19.02
N ASP A 274 7.39 4.48 -18.48
CA ASP A 274 8.09 5.74 -18.18
C ASP A 274 7.22 6.72 -17.39
N ARG A 275 6.51 6.18 -16.39
CA ARG A 275 5.75 6.96 -15.42
C ARG A 275 6.69 7.42 -14.28
N PRO A 276 6.38 8.56 -13.63
CA PRO A 276 7.11 8.97 -12.43
C PRO A 276 7.01 7.91 -11.33
N LEU A 277 8.13 7.49 -10.73
CA LEU A 277 8.08 6.57 -9.59
C LEU A 277 7.41 7.18 -8.36
N SER A 278 7.32 8.51 -8.25
CA SER A 278 6.54 9.15 -7.19
C SER A 278 5.08 8.72 -7.19
N ASP A 279 4.55 8.23 -8.32
CA ASP A 279 3.19 7.70 -8.40
C ASP A 279 2.98 6.47 -7.47
N LEU A 280 4.06 5.82 -7.00
CA LEU A 280 4.01 4.82 -5.92
C LEU A 280 3.42 5.38 -4.62
N VAL A 281 3.56 6.68 -4.35
CA VAL A 281 3.13 7.32 -3.11
C VAL A 281 2.14 8.48 -3.32
N VAL A 282 2.01 8.98 -4.56
CA VAL A 282 1.06 10.06 -4.89
C VAL A 282 0.22 9.76 -6.12
N GLY A 283 0.22 8.54 -6.66
CA GLY A 283 -0.66 8.16 -7.77
C GLY A 283 -2.11 7.96 -7.32
N ASN A 284 -3.07 8.26 -8.18
CA ASN A 284 -4.49 7.94 -7.97
C ASN A 284 -4.94 6.61 -8.61
N TYR A 285 -4.00 5.84 -9.13
CA TYR A 285 -4.23 4.70 -9.99
C TYR A 285 -3.36 3.52 -9.57
N SER A 286 -3.69 2.34 -10.07
CA SER A 286 -2.94 1.11 -9.86
C SER A 286 -2.98 0.25 -11.12
N VAL A 287 -2.48 -0.98 -11.02
CA VAL A 287 -2.57 -2.01 -12.05
C VAL A 287 -3.15 -3.28 -11.44
N GLY A 288 -3.98 -3.98 -12.19
CA GLY A 288 -4.63 -5.18 -11.69
C GLY A 288 -5.22 -6.06 -12.78
N THR A 289 -5.25 -7.34 -12.49
CA THR A 289 -6.03 -8.34 -13.24
C THR A 289 -7.53 -8.16 -12.93
N ASN A 290 -8.40 -8.91 -13.60
CA ASN A 290 -9.82 -8.94 -13.22
C ASN A 290 -10.03 -9.37 -11.77
N TRP A 291 -9.20 -10.27 -11.24
CA TRP A 291 -9.27 -10.70 -9.85
C TRP A 291 -8.99 -9.56 -8.87
N LEU A 292 -7.94 -8.77 -9.10
CA LEU A 292 -7.64 -7.63 -8.22
C LEU A 292 -8.69 -6.52 -8.37
N ARG A 293 -9.11 -6.22 -9.60
CA ARG A 293 -10.12 -5.19 -9.90
C ARG A 293 -11.45 -5.53 -9.25
N ALA A 294 -11.87 -6.80 -9.30
CA ALA A 294 -13.05 -7.28 -8.59
C ALA A 294 -12.94 -7.03 -7.08
N LEU A 295 -11.76 -7.24 -6.47
CA LEU A 295 -11.57 -6.97 -5.04
C LEU A 295 -11.88 -5.51 -4.68
N TYR A 296 -11.47 -4.55 -5.50
CA TYR A 296 -11.77 -3.13 -5.32
C TYR A 296 -13.27 -2.85 -5.45
N VAL A 297 -13.92 -3.43 -6.45
CA VAL A 297 -15.39 -3.34 -6.62
C VAL A 297 -16.11 -3.88 -5.40
N ARG A 298 -15.68 -5.03 -4.89
CA ARG A 298 -16.23 -5.63 -3.67
C ARG A 298 -15.99 -4.76 -2.46
N PHE A 299 -14.79 -4.19 -2.30
CA PHE A 299 -14.47 -3.30 -1.19
C PHE A 299 -15.43 -2.10 -1.13
N GLY A 300 -15.64 -1.42 -2.28
CA GLY A 300 -16.60 -0.32 -2.37
C GLY A 300 -18.03 -0.76 -2.07
N ARG A 301 -18.41 -1.96 -2.52
CA ARG A 301 -19.74 -2.53 -2.23
C ARG A 301 -19.95 -2.82 -0.74
N GLN A 302 -18.95 -3.38 -0.06
CA GLN A 302 -18.97 -3.62 1.39
C GLN A 302 -19.06 -2.32 2.20
N MET A 303 -18.47 -1.23 1.67
CA MET A 303 -18.58 0.12 2.25
C MET A 303 -19.88 0.87 1.87
N GLY A 304 -20.77 0.24 1.11
CA GLY A 304 -22.13 0.72 0.83
C GLY A 304 -22.35 1.35 -0.54
N SER A 305 -21.41 1.23 -1.49
CA SER A 305 -21.56 1.77 -2.84
C SER A 305 -21.99 0.71 -3.86
N SER A 306 -23.10 0.93 -4.56
CA SER A 306 -23.61 0.02 -5.62
C SER A 306 -23.36 0.52 -7.04
N VAL A 307 -22.65 1.64 -7.21
CA VAL A 307 -22.55 2.35 -8.49
C VAL A 307 -21.79 1.57 -9.57
N VAL A 308 -20.96 0.60 -9.17
CA VAL A 308 -20.11 -0.21 -10.08
C VAL A 308 -20.76 -1.56 -10.42
N ASP A 309 -21.85 -1.95 -9.75
CA ASP A 309 -22.47 -3.27 -9.91
C ASP A 309 -22.86 -3.59 -11.36
N ALA A 310 -23.41 -2.61 -12.08
CA ALA A 310 -23.82 -2.78 -13.47
C ALA A 310 -22.74 -2.38 -14.49
N ASN A 311 -21.59 -1.88 -14.03
CA ASN A 311 -20.54 -1.41 -14.92
C ASN A 311 -19.75 -2.60 -15.49
N THR A 312 -19.79 -2.79 -16.81
CA THR A 312 -19.07 -3.87 -17.48
C THR A 312 -17.68 -3.48 -17.98
N THR A 313 -17.37 -2.18 -18.03
CA THR A 313 -16.11 -1.70 -18.63
C THR A 313 -14.89 -2.11 -17.82
N TRP A 314 -15.03 -2.30 -16.50
CA TRP A 314 -13.87 -2.60 -15.67
C TRP A 314 -13.33 -4.02 -15.85
N TRP A 315 -14.16 -4.99 -16.21
CA TRP A 315 -13.73 -6.40 -16.35
C TRP A 315 -13.59 -6.85 -17.79
N ARG A 316 -14.21 -6.17 -18.75
CA ARG A 316 -14.07 -6.45 -20.18
C ARG A 316 -12.74 -5.88 -20.71
N PRO A 317 -11.77 -6.71 -21.16
CA PRO A 317 -10.48 -6.21 -21.62
C PRO A 317 -10.53 -5.41 -22.93
N ASP A 318 -11.58 -5.60 -23.72
CA ASP A 318 -11.87 -4.88 -24.95
C ASP A 318 -12.60 -3.55 -24.72
N ALA A 319 -13.05 -3.27 -23.50
CA ALA A 319 -13.75 -2.04 -23.15
C ALA A 319 -12.83 -0.85 -22.87
N ASP A 320 -11.52 -1.06 -22.69
CA ASP A 320 -10.54 0.00 -22.52
C ASP A 320 -9.22 -0.29 -23.26
N SER A 321 -8.48 0.77 -23.56
CA SER A 321 -7.13 0.69 -24.12
C SER A 321 -6.06 0.96 -23.06
N ALA A 322 -6.36 0.62 -21.80
CA ALA A 322 -5.46 0.94 -20.70
C ALA A 322 -4.09 0.25 -20.89
N PRO A 323 -2.98 0.91 -20.52
CA PRO A 323 -1.67 0.28 -20.48
C PRO A 323 -1.70 -1.06 -19.73
N ARG A 324 -0.96 -2.05 -20.22
CA ARG A 324 -0.96 -3.43 -19.72
C ARG A 324 0.47 -3.96 -19.59
N ASP A 325 0.71 -4.90 -18.68
CA ASP A 325 2.05 -5.46 -18.59
C ASP A 325 2.47 -6.19 -19.88
N PRO A 326 3.77 -6.18 -20.25
CA PRO A 326 4.26 -6.78 -21.48
C PRO A 326 4.30 -8.32 -21.44
N LEU A 327 3.95 -8.96 -20.32
CA LEU A 327 3.93 -10.43 -20.20
C LEU A 327 2.59 -11.02 -20.68
N HIS A 328 1.57 -10.19 -20.88
CA HIS A 328 0.26 -10.57 -21.41
C HIS A 328 -0.01 -9.83 -22.72
N PRO A 329 0.63 -10.25 -23.84
CA PRO A 329 0.53 -9.55 -25.12
C PRO A 329 -0.86 -9.67 -25.77
N ASN A 330 -1.69 -10.62 -25.34
CA ASN A 330 -3.05 -10.77 -25.85
C ASN A 330 -3.94 -9.62 -25.35
N PRO A 331 -4.55 -8.81 -26.25
CA PRO A 331 -5.46 -7.73 -25.88
C PRO A 331 -6.64 -8.14 -24.99
N ASN A 332 -7.07 -9.40 -25.07
CA ASN A 332 -8.26 -9.90 -24.38
C ASN A 332 -7.95 -10.75 -23.14
N ASP A 333 -6.71 -10.72 -22.63
CA ASP A 333 -6.33 -11.53 -21.49
C ASP A 333 -6.85 -10.94 -20.15
N PRO A 334 -7.78 -11.62 -19.43
CA PRO A 334 -8.28 -11.15 -18.14
C PRO A 334 -7.25 -11.24 -17.00
N GLN A 335 -6.13 -11.95 -17.21
CA GLN A 335 -5.01 -12.05 -16.29
C GLN A 335 -3.95 -10.97 -16.51
N ALA A 336 -4.08 -10.14 -17.56
CA ALA A 336 -3.21 -8.99 -17.76
C ALA A 336 -3.35 -7.97 -16.62
N TRP A 337 -2.22 -7.46 -16.13
CA TRP A 337 -2.18 -6.36 -15.17
C TRP A 337 -2.37 -5.04 -15.91
N ARG A 338 -3.61 -4.54 -15.86
CA ARG A 338 -4.06 -3.35 -16.60
C ARG A 338 -4.17 -2.15 -15.67
N GLU A 339 -3.74 -0.99 -16.16
CA GLU A 339 -3.88 0.29 -15.45
C GLU A 339 -5.38 0.58 -15.17
N PHE A 340 -5.69 1.10 -13.98
CA PHE A 340 -7.01 1.62 -13.65
C PHE A 340 -6.91 2.73 -12.61
N VAL A 341 -7.79 3.73 -12.72
CA VAL A 341 -7.97 4.72 -11.66
C VAL A 341 -8.83 4.09 -10.57
N VAL A 342 -8.37 4.16 -9.32
CA VAL A 342 -8.97 3.38 -8.23
C VAL A 342 -10.43 3.77 -8.00
N GLU A 343 -10.75 5.06 -8.13
CA GLU A 343 -12.11 5.59 -7.95
C GLU A 343 -13.15 5.01 -8.92
N ASP A 344 -12.72 4.54 -10.11
CA ASP A 344 -13.62 3.93 -11.09
C ASP A 344 -14.17 2.58 -10.62
N LEU A 345 -13.42 1.90 -9.74
CA LEU A 345 -13.78 0.61 -9.16
C LEU A 345 -14.30 0.75 -7.74
N GLU A 346 -13.78 1.73 -7.01
CA GLU A 346 -14.00 1.91 -5.58
C GLU A 346 -14.19 3.41 -5.27
N PRO A 347 -15.44 3.91 -5.27
CA PRO A 347 -15.72 5.35 -5.20
C PRO A 347 -15.27 6.05 -3.93
N PHE A 348 -14.93 5.32 -2.87
CA PHE A 348 -14.44 5.89 -1.63
C PHE A 348 -12.92 6.13 -1.64
N HIS A 349 -12.20 5.68 -2.67
CA HIS A 349 -10.81 6.03 -2.95
C HIS A 349 -10.75 7.18 -3.97
N LEU A 350 -10.68 8.41 -3.48
CA LEU A 350 -10.88 9.61 -4.27
C LEU A 350 -9.72 9.87 -5.23
N SER A 351 -10.03 10.00 -6.52
CA SER A 351 -9.10 10.39 -7.57
C SER A 351 -8.61 11.83 -7.37
N LEU A 352 -9.54 12.74 -7.07
CA LEU A 352 -9.33 14.20 -7.00
C LEU A 352 -8.87 14.80 -8.34
N THR A 353 -9.33 14.23 -9.44
CA THR A 353 -9.26 14.80 -10.79
C THR A 353 -10.68 14.99 -11.32
N ASN A 354 -10.90 16.04 -12.13
CA ASN A 354 -12.25 16.41 -12.59
C ASN A 354 -12.91 15.33 -13.46
N ASP A 355 -12.11 14.60 -14.21
CA ASP A 355 -12.49 13.60 -15.20
C ASP A 355 -12.09 12.18 -14.79
N LYS A 356 -11.68 11.98 -13.53
CA LYS A 356 -11.10 10.73 -13.03
C LYS A 356 -9.89 10.26 -13.85
N SER A 357 -9.17 11.17 -14.50
CA SER A 357 -7.93 10.82 -15.19
C SER A 357 -6.82 10.40 -14.23
N ARG A 358 -5.93 9.54 -14.72
CA ARG A 358 -4.67 9.14 -14.05
C ARG A 358 -3.81 10.37 -13.71
N SER A 359 -3.40 10.50 -12.45
CA SER A 359 -2.60 11.62 -11.97
C SER A 359 -1.72 11.26 -10.77
N GLY A 360 -0.49 11.75 -10.81
CA GLY A 360 0.47 11.79 -9.70
C GLY A 360 0.67 13.20 -9.13
N SER A 361 -0.24 14.14 -9.43
CA SER A 361 -0.06 15.55 -9.08
C SER A 361 -0.12 15.78 -7.57
N LEU A 362 0.81 16.62 -7.08
CA LEU A 362 0.84 17.07 -5.69
C LEU A 362 -0.26 18.10 -5.37
N GLU A 363 -0.99 18.60 -6.37
CA GLU A 363 -2.09 19.54 -6.21
C GLU A 363 -3.39 18.86 -5.76
N ARG A 364 -3.51 17.53 -5.95
CA ARG A 364 -4.67 16.73 -5.54
C ARG A 364 -4.87 16.84 -4.04
N THR A 365 -5.89 17.57 -3.61
CA THR A 365 -6.08 17.92 -2.19
C THR A 365 -7.53 17.74 -1.79
N TYR A 366 -7.75 17.01 -0.70
CA TYR A 366 -9.03 16.94 -0.02
C TYR A 366 -8.79 17.21 1.46
N ARG A 367 -9.49 18.22 1.98
CA ARG A 367 -9.43 18.63 3.37
C ARG A 367 -10.71 18.18 4.05
N PHE A 368 -10.56 17.42 5.13
CA PHE A 368 -11.67 16.99 5.97
C PHE A 368 -11.21 17.04 7.42
N ASP A 369 -12.01 17.67 8.27
CA ASP A 369 -11.76 17.77 9.70
C ASP A 369 -13.00 17.30 10.46
N PRO A 370 -12.98 16.10 11.06
CA PRO A 370 -14.12 15.57 11.81
C PRO A 370 -14.46 16.39 13.07
N ARG A 371 -13.65 17.36 13.48
CA ARG A 371 -13.98 18.25 14.61
C ARG A 371 -14.99 19.33 14.24
N THR A 372 -15.11 19.67 12.96
CA THR A 372 -15.91 20.80 12.49
C THR A 372 -17.22 20.38 11.82
N THR A 373 -17.44 19.08 11.62
CA THR A 373 -18.64 18.54 10.96
C THR A 373 -19.00 17.14 11.45
N THR A 374 -20.28 16.81 11.39
CA THR A 374 -20.81 15.44 11.59
C THR A 374 -21.11 14.72 10.27
N GLU A 375 -20.93 15.41 9.14
CA GLU A 375 -21.04 14.78 7.82
C GLU A 375 -19.91 13.77 7.61
N PRO A 376 -20.18 12.64 6.92
CA PRO A 376 -19.14 11.67 6.63
C PRO A 376 -18.08 12.26 5.70
N ALA A 377 -16.85 11.75 5.80
CA ALA A 377 -15.85 12.01 4.77
C ALA A 377 -16.33 11.45 3.43
N LYS A 378 -16.07 12.17 2.34
CA LYS A 378 -16.42 11.70 0.98
C LYS A 378 -15.68 10.41 0.61
N GLY A 379 -14.50 10.22 1.18
CA GLY A 379 -13.60 9.12 0.91
C GLY A 379 -12.18 9.43 1.38
N LEU A 380 -11.26 8.54 1.05
CA LEU A 380 -9.83 8.66 1.29
C LEU A 380 -9.12 9.01 -0.04
N PRO A 381 -8.31 10.08 -0.12
CA PRO A 381 -7.54 10.36 -1.33
C PRO A 381 -6.56 9.24 -1.67
N THR A 382 -6.65 8.73 -2.90
CA THR A 382 -5.78 7.65 -3.39
C THR A 382 -4.32 8.11 -3.48
N ALA A 383 -3.39 7.26 -3.05
CA ALA A 383 -1.96 7.56 -2.90
C ALA A 383 -1.07 6.34 -3.24
N GLY A 384 -1.30 5.71 -4.39
CA GLY A 384 -0.55 4.57 -4.89
C GLY A 384 -0.51 3.43 -3.86
N VAL A 385 0.70 2.91 -3.59
CA VAL A 385 0.98 1.86 -2.61
C VAL A 385 0.45 2.20 -1.21
N LEU A 386 0.41 3.49 -0.85
CA LEU A 386 -0.02 3.93 0.48
C LEU A 386 -1.53 3.78 0.72
N THR A 387 -2.31 3.42 -0.31
CA THR A 387 -3.75 3.14 -0.23
C THR A 387 -4.12 1.77 -0.80
N MET A 388 -3.14 0.94 -1.18
CA MET A 388 -3.42 -0.41 -1.68
C MET A 388 -3.94 -1.32 -0.58
N MET A 389 -4.95 -2.13 -0.89
CA MET A 389 -5.54 -3.08 0.07
C MET A 389 -4.49 -4.00 0.68
N GLY A 390 -3.61 -4.58 -0.15
CA GLY A 390 -2.56 -5.49 0.33
C GLY A 390 -1.54 -4.79 1.22
N ALA A 391 -1.00 -3.65 0.78
CA ALA A 391 0.00 -2.87 1.54
C ALA A 391 -0.55 -2.40 2.90
N MET A 392 -1.76 -1.82 2.91
CA MET A 392 -2.40 -1.34 4.13
C MET A 392 -2.78 -2.46 5.09
N SER A 393 -3.13 -3.63 4.55
CA SER A 393 -3.50 -4.80 5.35
C SER A 393 -2.28 -5.50 5.95
N SER A 394 -1.16 -5.55 5.22
CA SER A 394 0.08 -6.22 5.66
C SER A 394 0.73 -5.57 6.87
N PHE A 395 0.51 -4.27 7.03
CA PHE A 395 1.00 -3.49 8.15
C PHE A 395 -0.21 -3.10 9.03
N PRO A 396 -0.57 -3.88 10.05
CA PRO A 396 -1.90 -3.80 10.69
C PRO A 396 -2.20 -2.52 11.47
N ARG A 397 -1.19 -1.69 11.74
CA ARG A 397 -1.28 -0.56 12.65
C ARG A 397 -0.72 0.69 12.00
N GLU A 398 -1.31 1.82 12.31
CA GLU A 398 -0.93 3.13 11.79
C GLU A 398 0.56 3.46 11.99
N ARG A 399 1.12 3.20 13.18
CA ARG A 399 2.56 3.39 13.45
C ARG A 399 3.43 2.40 12.69
N VAL A 400 2.99 1.17 12.50
CA VAL A 400 3.72 0.16 11.72
C VAL A 400 3.72 0.53 10.23
N ARG A 401 2.58 0.99 9.69
CA ARG A 401 2.49 1.54 8.33
C ARG A 401 3.44 2.72 8.15
N ALA A 402 3.37 3.70 9.05
CA ALA A 402 4.24 4.87 9.01
C ALA A 402 5.73 4.47 9.02
N ALA A 403 6.13 3.59 9.95
CA ALA A 403 7.51 3.11 10.04
C ALA A 403 7.95 2.42 8.74
N ARG A 404 7.14 1.47 8.24
CA ARG A 404 7.45 0.73 7.01
C ARG A 404 7.50 1.62 5.79
N PHE A 405 6.57 2.55 5.62
CA PHE A 405 6.60 3.45 4.48
C PHE A 405 7.72 4.50 4.56
N LEU A 406 8.12 4.94 5.76
CA LEU A 406 9.33 5.76 5.93
C LEU A 406 10.61 4.96 5.62
N GLU A 407 10.67 3.68 5.99
CA GLU A 407 11.78 2.79 5.65
C GLU A 407 11.86 2.52 4.14
N ILE A 408 10.73 2.18 3.52
CA ILE A 408 10.63 1.85 2.09
C ILE A 408 10.89 3.08 1.23
N PHE A 409 10.22 4.20 1.51
CA PHE A 409 10.17 5.35 0.60
C PHE A 409 11.02 6.55 1.03
N ALA A 410 11.40 6.68 2.31
CA ALA A 410 12.36 7.71 2.76
C ALA A 410 13.69 7.12 3.20
N CYS A 411 13.88 5.79 3.12
CA CYS A 411 15.11 5.12 3.53
C CYS A 411 15.49 5.43 4.99
N GLN A 412 14.51 5.75 5.82
CA GLN A 412 14.67 6.05 7.24
C GLN A 412 14.90 4.75 8.02
N ASN A 413 15.78 4.81 9.02
CA ASN A 413 16.04 3.70 9.91
C ASN A 413 15.73 4.13 11.34
N PHE A 414 14.91 3.34 12.04
CA PHE A 414 14.52 3.59 13.42
C PHE A 414 15.43 2.78 14.37
N SER A 415 16.71 3.17 14.42
CA SER A 415 17.64 2.59 15.38
C SER A 415 17.47 3.27 16.74
N PRO A 416 17.46 2.51 17.84
CA PRO A 416 17.42 3.11 19.16
C PRO A 416 18.66 3.99 19.38
N PRO A 417 18.51 5.11 20.09
CA PRO A 417 19.63 5.96 20.45
C PRO A 417 20.58 5.21 21.41
N PRO A 418 21.84 5.67 21.54
CA PRO A 418 22.77 5.17 22.55
C PRO A 418 22.17 5.19 23.97
N ALA A 419 22.58 4.23 24.82
CA ALA A 419 21.99 4.02 26.15
C ALA A 419 22.24 5.16 27.15
N ASP A 420 23.20 6.03 26.87
CA ASP A 420 23.57 7.21 27.66
C ASP A 420 22.73 8.45 27.31
N VAL A 421 21.84 8.37 26.31
CA VAL A 421 20.92 9.47 26.00
C VAL A 421 19.80 9.49 27.04
N HIS A 422 19.71 10.60 27.79
CA HIS A 422 18.64 10.83 28.75
C HIS A 422 17.42 11.49 28.10
N PHE A 423 16.23 10.97 28.42
CA PHE A 423 14.95 11.47 27.92
C PHE A 423 14.12 12.05 29.06
N PRO A 424 13.22 13.02 28.77
CA PRO A 424 12.18 13.42 29.72
C PRO A 424 11.35 12.21 30.17
N PRO A 425 10.72 12.22 31.36
CA PRO A 425 9.82 11.16 31.78
C PRO A 425 8.68 10.94 30.76
N LEU A 426 8.25 9.69 30.59
CA LEU A 426 7.03 9.38 29.83
C LEU A 426 5.82 9.65 30.72
N GLU A 427 4.98 10.61 30.33
CA GLU A 427 3.69 10.84 30.98
C GLU A 427 2.57 10.09 30.24
N ILE A 428 2.23 10.56 29.03
CA ILE A 428 1.14 10.01 28.19
C ILE A 428 1.62 9.82 26.76
N ASP A 429 2.31 10.82 26.21
CA ASP A 429 2.68 10.86 24.80
C ASP A 429 4.13 10.40 24.58
N PRO A 430 4.36 9.26 23.90
CA PRO A 430 5.71 8.79 23.60
C PRO A 430 6.46 9.71 22.64
N ALA A 431 5.78 10.64 21.95
CA ALA A 431 6.41 11.63 21.07
C ALA A 431 6.85 12.91 21.80
N THR A 432 6.61 13.02 23.11
CA THR A 432 7.09 14.16 23.94
C THR A 432 7.93 13.74 25.14
N GLY A 433 7.91 12.46 25.53
CA GLY A 433 8.71 11.93 26.63
C GLY A 433 9.03 10.44 26.52
N GLY A 434 9.90 9.97 27.41
CA GLY A 434 10.37 8.60 27.48
C GLY A 434 11.46 8.25 26.46
N THR A 435 12.03 7.06 26.60
CA THR A 435 13.04 6.50 25.67
C THR A 435 12.51 6.32 24.25
N CYS A 436 11.19 6.27 24.09
CA CYS A 436 10.50 6.15 22.80
C CYS A 436 10.48 7.47 22.01
N LEU A 437 10.78 8.60 22.65
CA LEU A 437 10.75 9.95 22.05
C LEU A 437 11.54 10.04 20.74
N HIS A 438 12.72 9.41 20.70
CA HIS A 438 13.60 9.46 19.53
C HIS A 438 12.90 9.03 18.24
N CYS A 439 12.15 7.91 18.29
CA CYS A 439 11.44 7.40 17.12
C CYS A 439 10.07 8.06 16.95
N HIS A 440 9.34 8.26 18.05
CA HIS A 440 7.95 8.72 18.01
C HIS A 440 7.79 10.17 17.55
N LYS A 441 8.81 11.02 17.72
CA LYS A 441 8.80 12.38 17.18
C LYS A 441 8.63 12.42 15.65
N THR A 442 9.04 11.38 14.94
CA THR A 442 8.86 11.24 13.49
C THR A 442 7.70 10.30 13.16
N LEU A 443 7.57 9.18 13.88
CA LEU A 443 6.56 8.17 13.60
C LEU A 443 5.14 8.65 13.85
N ASP A 444 4.88 9.38 14.95
CA ASP A 444 3.51 9.75 15.31
C ASP A 444 2.90 10.76 14.32
N PRO A 445 3.61 11.84 13.90
CA PRO A 445 3.12 12.70 12.83
C PRO A 445 2.83 11.97 11.51
N ALA A 446 3.68 10.99 11.14
CA ALA A 446 3.46 10.17 9.95
C ALA A 446 2.27 9.21 10.11
N ALA A 447 2.08 8.64 11.30
CA ALA A 447 1.02 7.67 11.59
C ALA A 447 -0.38 8.28 11.59
N ILE A 448 -0.51 9.60 11.80
CA ILE A 448 -1.79 10.33 11.67
C ILE A 448 -2.46 9.98 10.33
N SER A 449 -1.71 9.98 9.23
CA SER A 449 -2.22 9.72 7.87
C SER A 449 -2.80 8.32 7.64
N PHE A 450 -2.61 7.36 8.56
CA PHE A 450 -2.99 5.95 8.36
C PHE A 450 -4.05 5.44 9.34
N LYS A 451 -4.69 6.33 10.10
CA LYS A 451 -5.63 5.97 11.19
C LYS A 451 -6.93 5.33 10.73
N ARG A 452 -7.38 5.61 9.50
CA ARG A 452 -8.70 5.15 9.02
C ARG A 452 -8.76 3.70 8.57
N TRP A 453 -7.63 3.11 8.19
CA TRP A 453 -7.61 1.73 7.71
C TRP A 453 -7.55 0.74 8.88
N ASP A 454 -8.57 -0.10 9.00
CA ASP A 454 -8.59 -1.20 9.97
C ASP A 454 -9.45 -2.35 9.45
N PHE A 455 -9.73 -3.33 10.30
CA PHE A 455 -10.53 -4.49 9.96
C PHE A 455 -11.79 -4.59 10.81
N THR A 456 -12.90 -4.91 10.15
CA THR A 456 -14.21 -5.05 10.79
C THR A 456 -14.52 -6.53 11.02
N PRO A 457 -14.93 -6.94 12.24
CA PRO A 457 -15.33 -8.32 12.52
C PRO A 457 -16.81 -8.61 12.20
N PHE A 458 -17.61 -7.58 11.87
CA PHE A 458 -19.06 -7.72 11.80
C PHE A 458 -19.57 -8.42 10.54
N PRO A 459 -18.97 -8.21 9.35
CA PRO A 459 -19.31 -8.99 8.16
C PRO A 459 -18.73 -10.40 8.22
N SER A 460 -17.59 -10.62 8.90
CA SER A 460 -16.98 -11.94 9.06
C SER A 460 -16.30 -12.08 10.42
N TYR A 461 -16.87 -12.95 11.26
CA TYR A 461 -16.45 -13.15 12.64
C TYR A 461 -15.05 -13.79 12.77
N TYR A 462 -14.67 -14.60 11.79
CA TYR A 462 -13.40 -15.33 11.78
C TYR A 462 -12.31 -14.66 10.94
N VAL A 463 -12.72 -13.95 9.88
CA VAL A 463 -11.84 -13.37 8.87
C VAL A 463 -12.15 -11.87 8.78
N PRO A 464 -11.45 -11.02 9.55
CA PRO A 464 -11.73 -9.59 9.53
C PRO A 464 -11.53 -9.03 8.12
N TRP A 465 -12.52 -8.32 7.59
CA TRP A 465 -12.38 -7.63 6.31
C TRP A 465 -11.88 -6.21 6.50
N PRO A 466 -11.02 -5.70 5.60
CA PRO A 466 -10.59 -4.31 5.68
C PRO A 466 -11.79 -3.38 5.52
N PHE A 467 -11.68 -2.18 6.07
CA PHE A 467 -12.62 -1.07 5.84
C PHE A 467 -11.93 0.27 6.11
N ILE A 468 -12.58 1.38 5.71
CA ILE A 468 -12.13 2.75 5.99
C ILE A 468 -13.07 3.39 7.02
N GLY A 469 -12.58 3.69 8.22
CA GLY A 469 -13.37 4.30 9.29
C GLY A 469 -13.83 5.72 8.97
N GLY A 470 -15.11 6.00 9.26
CA GLY A 470 -15.75 7.30 9.02
C GLY A 470 -16.07 7.57 7.55
N VAL A 471 -16.05 6.55 6.70
CA VAL A 471 -16.31 6.63 5.25
C VAL A 471 -17.43 5.66 4.88
N GLY A 472 -18.31 6.07 3.96
CA GLY A 472 -19.44 5.26 3.52
C GLY A 472 -20.36 4.85 4.68
N ASN A 473 -20.73 3.58 4.73
CA ASN A 473 -21.55 3.01 5.80
C ASN A 473 -20.76 2.72 7.10
N GLN A 474 -19.46 2.96 7.15
CA GLN A 474 -18.58 2.64 8.29
C GLN A 474 -18.44 3.82 9.26
N ARG A 475 -19.56 4.36 9.73
CA ARG A 475 -19.62 5.49 10.66
C ARG A 475 -19.15 5.08 12.06
N ILE A 476 -18.48 5.99 12.77
CA ILE A 476 -17.94 5.71 14.11
C ILE A 476 -18.83 6.36 15.17
N THR A 477 -19.30 5.54 16.12
CA THR A 477 -20.18 5.97 17.21
C THR A 477 -19.47 5.91 18.57
N LYS A 478 -20.12 6.47 19.60
CA LYS A 478 -19.66 6.34 21.00
C LYS A 478 -19.60 4.87 21.42
N ASP A 479 -20.59 4.07 21.02
CA ASP A 479 -20.65 2.64 21.33
C ASP A 479 -19.49 1.89 20.69
N TRP A 480 -19.09 2.28 19.49
CA TRP A 480 -17.90 1.76 18.82
C TRP A 480 -16.65 1.97 19.65
N LEU A 481 -16.45 3.18 20.19
CA LEU A 481 -15.27 3.52 21.00
C LEU A 481 -15.38 3.06 22.46
N SER A 482 -16.56 2.65 22.92
CA SER A 482 -16.78 2.22 24.30
C SER A 482 -15.93 1.01 24.68
N GLY A 483 -15.63 0.15 23.70
CA GLY A 483 -15.03 -1.16 23.94
C GLY A 483 -15.95 -2.09 24.72
N GLN A 484 -17.28 -1.89 24.63
CA GLN A 484 -18.32 -2.78 25.15
C GLN A 484 -18.91 -3.65 24.03
N TYR A 485 -19.42 -4.83 24.36
CA TYR A 485 -20.00 -5.76 23.38
C TYR A 485 -21.13 -5.09 22.58
N PRO A 486 -21.22 -5.25 21.25
CA PRO A 486 -20.45 -6.16 20.39
C PRO A 486 -19.09 -5.59 19.90
N HIS A 487 -18.69 -4.40 20.36
CA HIS A 487 -17.43 -3.73 20.03
C HIS A 487 -16.26 -4.10 20.97
N THR A 488 -16.31 -5.28 21.60
CA THR A 488 -15.23 -5.89 22.40
C THR A 488 -14.40 -6.87 21.57
N GLY A 489 -13.26 -7.32 22.13
CA GLY A 489 -12.44 -8.37 21.52
C GLY A 489 -11.73 -7.92 20.25
N ASN A 490 -12.06 -8.55 19.11
CA ASN A 490 -11.42 -8.30 17.81
C ASN A 490 -11.97 -7.06 17.08
N ALA A 491 -13.00 -6.40 17.62
CA ALA A 491 -13.46 -5.13 17.08
C ALA A 491 -12.41 -4.02 17.31
N PRO A 492 -12.19 -3.13 16.33
CA PRO A 492 -11.13 -2.13 16.41
C PRO A 492 -11.39 -1.06 17.48
N GLY A 493 -12.63 -0.89 17.93
CA GLY A 493 -13.04 0.13 18.90
C GLY A 493 -12.24 0.14 20.21
N LEU A 494 -12.09 -1.02 20.86
CA LEU A 494 -11.28 -1.16 22.08
C LEU A 494 -9.82 -0.76 21.84
N ARG A 495 -9.26 -1.16 20.69
CA ARG A 495 -7.91 -0.79 20.30
C ARG A 495 -7.79 0.71 20.07
N TRP A 496 -8.71 1.30 19.32
CA TRP A 496 -8.72 2.73 19.00
C TRP A 496 -8.76 3.56 20.27
N ARG A 497 -9.61 3.19 21.23
CA ARG A 497 -9.67 3.83 22.54
C ARG A 497 -8.31 3.86 23.25
N ASN A 498 -7.53 2.78 23.14
CA ASN A 498 -6.22 2.67 23.81
C ASN A 498 -5.08 3.31 23.00
N ALA A 499 -5.17 3.30 21.66
CA ALA A 499 -4.10 3.78 20.78
C ALA A 499 -4.23 5.27 20.41
N PHE A 500 -5.46 5.77 20.30
CA PHE A 500 -5.80 7.12 19.85
C PHE A 500 -6.19 8.00 21.04
N VAL A 501 -5.26 8.13 21.97
CA VAL A 501 -5.45 8.92 23.20
C VAL A 501 -5.45 10.42 22.85
N PRO A 502 -6.50 11.18 23.21
CA PRO A 502 -6.54 12.64 23.01
C PRO A 502 -5.33 13.36 23.60
N ASN A 503 -5.05 14.57 23.11
CA ASN A 503 -3.92 15.42 23.50
C ASN A 503 -2.53 14.76 23.31
N THR A 504 -2.40 13.86 22.33
CA THR A 504 -1.10 13.29 21.91
C THR A 504 -0.76 13.73 20.50
N MET A 505 0.51 13.63 20.10
CA MET A 505 0.95 13.90 18.72
C MET A 505 0.19 13.04 17.71
N LEU A 506 -0.07 11.76 18.00
CA LEU A 506 -0.84 10.87 17.10
C LEU A 506 -2.33 11.25 17.02
N THR A 507 -2.89 11.83 18.08
CA THR A 507 -4.33 12.17 18.16
C THR A 507 -4.48 13.57 18.74
N PRO A 508 -4.21 14.61 17.91
CA PRO A 508 -4.18 16.01 18.34
C PRO A 508 -5.59 16.59 18.38
N ILE A 509 -6.45 15.96 19.19
CA ILE A 509 -7.81 16.39 19.51
C ILE A 509 -7.96 16.51 21.02
N THR A 510 -8.92 17.29 21.49
CA THR A 510 -9.26 17.36 22.92
C THR A 510 -10.28 16.29 23.31
N PRO A 511 -10.39 15.94 24.61
CA PRO A 511 -11.48 15.09 25.10
C PRO A 511 -12.88 15.67 24.80
N GLU A 512 -13.02 16.99 24.79
CA GLU A 512 -14.28 17.68 24.48
C GLU A 512 -14.66 17.51 23.01
N GLU A 513 -13.69 17.63 22.09
CA GLU A 513 -13.88 17.37 20.66
C GLU A 513 -14.28 15.90 20.42
N LEU A 514 -13.63 14.96 21.12
CA LEU A 514 -13.99 13.53 21.04
C LEU A 514 -15.41 13.26 21.56
N LYS A 515 -15.82 13.93 22.64
CA LYS A 515 -17.16 13.82 23.20
C LYS A 515 -18.23 14.41 22.26
N ALA A 516 -17.89 15.49 21.56
CA ALA A 516 -18.75 16.17 20.60
C ALA A 516 -18.94 15.34 19.32
N ASN A 517 -17.84 14.79 18.76
CA ASN A 517 -17.89 13.88 17.63
C ASN A 517 -16.91 12.70 17.81
N PRO A 518 -17.40 11.46 17.99
CA PRO A 518 -16.55 10.27 18.09
C PRO A 518 -15.62 10.05 16.89
N GLU A 519 -16.01 10.48 15.69
CA GLU A 519 -15.18 10.35 14.48
C GLU A 519 -13.92 11.24 14.52
N SER A 520 -13.85 12.23 15.41
CA SER A 520 -12.65 13.04 15.60
C SER A 520 -11.43 12.22 16.03
N VAL A 521 -11.65 11.05 16.64
CA VAL A 521 -10.58 10.09 16.95
C VAL A 521 -9.81 9.65 15.69
N LEU A 522 -10.44 9.72 14.51
CA LEU A 522 -9.86 9.38 13.22
C LEU A 522 -9.31 10.60 12.47
N LEU A 523 -9.09 11.74 13.14
CA LEU A 523 -8.38 12.86 12.53
C LEU A 523 -7.04 12.36 11.96
N ASP A 524 -6.94 12.47 10.63
CA ASP A 524 -5.88 11.90 9.79
C ASP A 524 -5.22 12.96 8.90
N THR A 525 -5.35 14.21 9.32
CA THR A 525 -4.65 15.37 8.76
C THR A 525 -3.58 15.80 9.75
N MET A 526 -2.32 15.84 9.30
CA MET A 526 -1.22 16.33 10.14
C MET A 526 -1.43 17.84 10.41
N PRO A 527 -1.45 18.28 11.68
CA PRO A 527 -1.55 19.70 12.01
C PRO A 527 -0.44 20.54 11.37
N GLU A 528 -0.74 21.79 11.03
CA GLU A 528 0.24 22.73 10.43
C GLU A 528 1.40 23.06 11.38
N SER A 529 1.22 22.88 12.69
CA SER A 529 2.26 23.05 13.70
C SER A 529 3.27 21.91 13.74
N TYR A 530 3.00 20.79 13.07
CA TYR A 530 3.89 19.64 13.03
C TYR A 530 4.71 19.63 11.74
N THR A 531 5.94 19.15 11.85
CA THR A 531 6.80 18.90 10.69
C THR A 531 7.09 17.41 10.58
N LEU A 532 7.14 16.92 9.35
CA LEU A 532 7.64 15.59 9.01
C LEU A 532 8.70 15.75 7.93
N LEU A 533 9.90 15.20 8.17
CA LEU A 533 11.05 15.32 7.26
C LEU A 533 11.37 16.78 6.90
N GLY A 534 11.16 17.70 7.86
CA GLY A 534 11.39 19.14 7.68
C GLY A 534 10.30 19.89 6.89
N VAL A 535 9.17 19.25 6.58
CA VAL A 535 8.08 19.84 5.78
C VAL A 535 6.78 19.83 6.58
N ASN A 536 5.98 20.90 6.46
CA ASN A 536 4.64 21.00 7.04
C ASN A 536 3.59 20.33 6.13
N GLY A 537 2.51 19.84 6.75
CA GLY A 537 1.34 19.35 6.00
C GLY A 537 0.62 20.49 5.28
N ASP A 538 -0.07 20.20 4.17
CA ASP A 538 -0.90 21.16 3.44
C ASP A 538 -2.41 21.00 3.75
N GLY A 539 -2.72 20.26 4.81
CA GLY A 539 -4.08 19.91 5.20
C GLY A 539 -4.68 18.74 4.39
N THR A 540 -3.93 18.10 3.49
CA THR A 540 -4.41 16.91 2.78
C THR A 540 -4.62 15.76 3.75
N MET A 541 -5.83 15.23 3.75
CA MET A 541 -6.26 14.09 4.53
C MET A 541 -5.56 12.79 4.12
N GLY A 542 -5.22 11.95 5.10
CA GLY A 542 -4.89 10.55 4.89
C GLY A 542 -3.53 10.29 4.22
N PRO A 543 -3.32 9.11 3.61
CA PRO A 543 -2.03 8.69 3.08
C PRO A 543 -1.47 9.57 1.97
N LEU A 544 -2.33 10.25 1.19
CA LEU A 544 -1.87 11.22 0.18
C LEU A 544 -1.13 12.39 0.82
N GLY A 545 -1.57 12.87 1.99
CA GLY A 545 -0.86 13.91 2.74
C GLY A 545 0.56 13.46 3.10
N PHE A 546 0.73 12.24 3.57
CA PHE A 546 2.05 11.64 3.83
C PHE A 546 2.88 11.48 2.55
N GLY A 547 2.30 10.98 1.46
CA GLY A 547 2.98 10.86 0.16
C GLY A 547 3.51 12.20 -0.37
N LYS A 548 2.73 13.28 -0.23
CA LYS A 548 3.17 14.63 -0.58
C LYS A 548 4.36 15.09 0.27
N LEU A 549 4.37 14.81 1.57
CA LEU A 549 5.49 15.15 2.46
C LEU A 549 6.78 14.42 2.06
N LEU A 550 6.68 13.14 1.70
CA LEU A 550 7.80 12.35 1.18
C LEU A 550 8.42 12.97 -0.09
N VAL A 551 7.57 13.38 -1.04
CA VAL A 551 8.04 13.95 -2.32
C VAL A 551 8.57 15.38 -2.12
N ARG A 552 7.87 16.23 -1.37
CA ARG A 552 8.26 17.63 -1.14
C ARG A 552 9.55 17.78 -0.34
N SER A 553 9.82 16.87 0.62
CA SER A 553 11.08 16.87 1.39
C SER A 553 12.29 16.45 0.55
N GLY A 554 12.07 15.83 -0.61
CA GLY A 554 13.11 15.22 -1.44
C GLY A 554 13.65 13.90 -0.87
N GLU A 555 13.15 13.42 0.28
CA GLU A 555 13.57 12.15 0.86
C GLU A 555 13.17 10.95 -0.01
N PHE A 556 12.01 11.05 -0.68
CA PHE A 556 11.64 10.08 -1.72
C PHE A 556 12.69 9.97 -2.81
N ASP A 557 13.13 11.12 -3.33
CA ASP A 557 14.08 11.18 -4.44
C ASP A 557 15.44 10.63 -4.06
N ARG A 558 15.95 10.99 -2.87
CA ARG A 558 17.21 10.46 -2.32
C ARG A 558 17.13 8.95 -2.12
N CYS A 559 16.03 8.45 -1.55
CA CYS A 559 15.86 7.03 -1.29
C CYS A 559 15.75 6.22 -2.59
N ALA A 560 14.89 6.65 -3.52
CA ALA A 560 14.72 6.01 -4.81
C ALA A 560 16.03 5.98 -5.60
N ALA A 561 16.73 7.12 -5.69
CA ALA A 561 18.01 7.20 -6.38
C ALA A 561 19.06 6.26 -5.77
N ARG A 562 19.14 6.16 -4.43
CA ARG A 562 20.05 5.24 -3.74
C ARG A 562 19.74 3.78 -4.03
N ARG A 563 18.46 3.39 -3.96
CA ARG A 563 18.00 2.01 -4.23
C ARG A 563 18.26 1.62 -5.69
N LEU A 564 17.96 2.51 -6.64
CA LEU A 564 18.22 2.29 -8.07
C LEU A 564 19.71 2.23 -8.38
N TYR A 565 20.53 3.08 -7.73
CA TYR A 565 21.97 3.02 -7.83
C TYR A 565 22.50 1.66 -7.34
N ALA A 566 22.05 1.18 -6.18
CA ALA A 566 22.46 -0.12 -5.66
C ALA A 566 22.10 -1.27 -6.60
N MET A 567 20.88 -1.27 -7.13
CA MET A 567 20.43 -2.27 -8.10
C MET A 567 21.26 -2.28 -9.39
N PHE A 568 21.55 -1.11 -9.96
CA PHE A 568 22.14 -1.00 -11.31
C PHE A 568 23.68 -0.96 -11.29
N VAL A 569 24.26 -0.21 -10.36
CA VAL A 569 25.72 -0.08 -10.21
C VAL A 569 26.30 -1.23 -9.39
N GLY A 570 25.50 -1.82 -8.49
CA GLY A 570 25.87 -3.01 -7.72
C GLY A 570 26.51 -2.73 -6.36
N ARG A 571 26.36 -1.52 -5.80
CA ARG A 571 26.77 -1.21 -4.43
C ARG A 571 25.80 -0.25 -3.73
N ASP A 572 25.65 -0.42 -2.43
CA ASP A 572 24.97 0.58 -1.61
C ASP A 572 25.82 1.83 -1.41
N LEU A 573 25.15 2.99 -1.32
CA LEU A 573 25.77 4.25 -0.93
C LEU A 573 25.63 4.45 0.58
N ASN A 574 26.71 4.80 1.25
CA ASN A 574 26.69 5.05 2.69
C ASN A 574 26.17 6.48 2.99
N PRO A 575 25.02 6.65 3.66
CA PRO A 575 24.46 7.97 3.93
C PRO A 575 25.33 8.85 4.84
N ALA A 576 26.18 8.26 5.67
CA ALA A 576 27.05 8.99 6.60
C ALA A 576 28.25 9.64 5.88
N THR A 577 28.79 8.98 4.85
CA THR A 577 30.03 9.42 4.17
C THR A 577 29.79 9.93 2.75
N GLU A 578 28.70 9.55 2.10
CA GLU A 578 28.41 9.86 0.68
C GLU A 578 27.16 10.75 0.51
N LYS A 579 26.74 11.46 1.57
CA LYS A 579 25.52 12.30 1.57
C LYS A 579 25.46 13.26 0.37
N GLY A 580 26.56 13.98 0.08
CA GLY A 580 26.59 14.93 -1.03
C GLY A 580 26.36 14.28 -2.40
N PHE A 581 26.83 13.05 -2.59
CA PHE A 581 26.59 12.28 -3.81
C PHE A 581 25.15 11.77 -3.89
N ILE A 582 24.59 11.29 -2.78
CA ILE A 582 23.17 10.90 -2.68
C ILE A 582 22.27 12.10 -3.00
N ASP A 583 22.57 13.28 -2.45
CA ASP A 583 21.82 14.51 -2.73
C ASP A 583 21.90 14.91 -4.21
N LYS A 584 23.06 14.74 -4.84
CA LYS A 584 23.22 14.94 -6.29
C LYS A 584 22.33 13.96 -7.07
N LEU A 585 22.41 12.67 -6.78
CA LEU A 585 21.60 11.66 -7.48
C LEU A 585 20.10 11.89 -7.30
N GLY A 586 19.65 12.28 -6.11
CA GLY A 586 18.26 12.64 -5.84
C GLY A 586 17.79 13.82 -6.71
N ARG A 587 18.59 14.88 -6.84
CA ARG A 587 18.27 16.00 -7.74
C ARG A 587 18.21 15.58 -9.21
N GLU A 588 19.16 14.75 -9.65
CA GLU A 588 19.19 14.25 -11.04
C GLU A 588 17.99 13.33 -11.34
N PHE A 589 17.56 12.53 -10.37
CA PHE A 589 16.35 11.73 -10.47
C PHE A 589 15.09 12.61 -10.58
N ALA A 590 14.95 13.61 -9.72
CA ALA A 590 13.84 14.57 -9.76
C ALA A 590 13.82 15.38 -11.08
N ALA A 591 14.98 15.83 -11.57
CA ALA A 591 15.13 16.58 -12.82
C ALA A 591 14.72 15.77 -14.06
N ARG A 592 14.75 14.44 -13.96
CA ARG A 592 14.27 13.50 -15.00
C ARG A 592 12.83 13.05 -14.75
N GLU A 593 12.05 13.92 -14.11
CA GLU A 593 10.64 13.70 -13.79
C GLU A 593 10.41 12.41 -12.98
N ARG A 594 11.43 11.96 -12.23
CA ARG A 594 11.38 10.71 -11.45
C ARG A 594 11.12 9.46 -12.29
N LYS A 595 11.44 9.49 -13.58
CA LYS A 595 11.29 8.35 -14.50
C LYS A 595 12.50 7.44 -14.43
N LEU A 596 12.25 6.13 -14.38
CA LEU A 596 13.30 5.15 -14.14
C LEU A 596 14.26 4.98 -15.33
N ARG A 597 13.77 4.78 -16.57
CA ARG A 597 14.66 4.59 -17.72
C ARG A 597 15.56 5.81 -17.99
N PRO A 598 15.05 7.06 -17.98
CA PRO A 598 15.92 8.24 -18.11
C PRO A 598 17.00 8.31 -17.03
N PHE A 599 16.67 7.93 -15.78
CA PHE A 599 17.66 7.92 -14.70
C PHE A 599 18.70 6.81 -14.86
N ILE A 600 18.32 5.61 -15.30
CA ILE A 600 19.28 4.53 -15.61
C ILE A 600 20.25 4.96 -16.71
N ARG A 601 19.77 5.64 -17.76
CA ARG A 601 20.63 6.20 -18.81
C ARG A 601 21.64 7.19 -18.26
N TYR A 602 21.22 8.05 -17.34
CA TYR A 602 22.12 8.96 -16.65
C TYR A 602 23.18 8.22 -15.82
N LEU A 603 22.77 7.20 -15.05
CA LEU A 603 23.70 6.37 -14.28
C LEU A 603 24.72 5.67 -15.19
N PHE A 604 24.30 5.26 -16.39
CA PHE A 604 25.16 4.66 -17.39
C PHE A 604 26.28 5.59 -17.89
N GLU A 605 26.01 6.88 -17.94
CA GLU A 605 26.99 7.90 -18.35
C GLU A 605 27.98 8.27 -17.23
N GLN A 606 27.72 7.86 -15.99
CA GLN A 606 28.60 8.20 -14.86
C GLN A 606 29.87 7.36 -14.85
N SER A 607 30.99 8.00 -14.46
CA SER A 607 32.31 7.37 -14.37
C SER A 607 32.31 6.15 -13.44
N GLU A 608 31.48 6.18 -12.40
CA GLU A 608 31.33 5.19 -11.35
C GLU A 608 30.82 3.84 -11.91
N LEU A 609 29.96 3.85 -12.92
CA LEU A 609 29.54 2.61 -13.57
C LEU A 609 30.71 1.93 -14.30
N ARG A 610 31.71 2.70 -14.71
CA ARG A 610 32.92 2.17 -15.36
C ARG A 610 33.93 1.61 -14.39
N ARG A 611 33.72 1.69 -13.08
CA ARG A 611 34.66 1.19 -12.07
C ARG A 611 34.29 -0.22 -11.61
N GLY A 612 35.31 -1.06 -11.45
CA GLY A 612 35.29 -2.34 -10.77
C GLY A 612 35.38 -2.08 -9.27
N LEU A 613 34.23 -1.70 -8.71
CA LEU A 613 34.03 -1.46 -7.28
C LEU A 613 34.15 -2.76 -6.48
#